data_AF-A0A7X7ZJS9-F1
#
_entry.id   AF-A0A7X7ZJS9-F1
#
_cell.length_a   1.000
_cell.length_b   1.000
_cell.length_c   1.000
_cell.angle_alpha   90.00
_cell.angle_beta   90.00
_cell.angle_gamma   90.00
#
_symmetry.space_group_name_H-M   'P 1'
#
loop_
_entity.id
_entity.type
_entity.pdbx_description
1 polymer ?
#
loop_
_entity_poly.entity_id
_entity_poly.type
_entity_poly.pdbx_seq_one_letter_code
_entity_poly.pdbx_strand_id
1 'polypeptide(L)' 'MDVETGPTFAAEKPRLLFEGQFNPGYEVSPDGRRFLMIQPVEPPQPATQIDLVLNWFEELERLAPAGQK' A
#
# COMPACT_ATOMS: atom_id res chain seq x y z
N MET A 1 -21.63 -22.16 -13.96
CA MET A 1 -20.17 -22.20 -14.16
C MET A 1 -19.83 -20.86 -14.80
N ASP A 2 -18.88 -20.09 -14.27
CA ASP A 2 -18.67 -18.70 -14.73
C ASP A 2 -18.39 -18.59 -16.26
N VAL A 3 -17.81 -19.64 -16.88
CA VAL A 3 -17.60 -19.79 -18.33
C VAL A 3 -17.72 -21.25 -18.75
N GLU A 4 -18.38 -21.53 -19.87
CA GLU A 4 -18.43 -22.86 -20.52
C GLU A 4 -17.72 -22.84 -21.88
N THR A 5 -16.77 -23.74 -22.07
CA THR A 5 -16.04 -23.93 -23.33
C THR A 5 -16.46 -25.24 -23.99
N GLY A 6 -17.27 -25.13 -25.04
CA GLY A 6 -17.69 -26.24 -25.90
C GLY A 6 -17.61 -25.84 -27.38
N PRO A 7 -18.34 -26.51 -28.30
CA PRO A 7 -18.44 -26.06 -29.69
C PRO A 7 -19.12 -24.68 -29.81
N THR A 8 -19.78 -24.22 -28.74
CA THR A 8 -20.25 -22.85 -28.59
C THR A 8 -19.77 -22.33 -27.24
N PHE A 9 -19.26 -21.10 -27.23
CA PHE A 9 -18.85 -20.39 -26.04
C PHE A 9 -20.08 -19.80 -25.33
N ALA A 10 -20.19 -20.01 -24.02
CA ALA A 10 -21.19 -19.36 -23.18
C ALA A 10 -20.52 -18.75 -21.94
N ALA A 11 -20.87 -17.51 -21.63
CA ALA A 11 -20.41 -16.81 -20.43
C ALA A 11 -21.61 -16.31 -19.63
N GLU A 12 -21.54 -16.41 -18.31
CA GLU A 12 -22.57 -15.92 -17.41
C GLU A 12 -22.53 -14.38 -17.29
N LYS A 13 -23.55 -13.81 -16.64
CA LYS A 13 -23.58 -12.36 -16.37
C LYS A 13 -22.37 -11.97 -15.51
N PRO A 14 -21.57 -10.96 -15.91
CA PRO A 14 -20.43 -10.52 -15.11
C PRO A 14 -20.84 -10.15 -13.68
N ARG A 15 -20.04 -10.59 -12.72
CA ARG A 15 -20.17 -10.22 -11.30
C ARG A 15 -18.96 -9.42 -10.86
N LEU A 16 -19.18 -8.41 -10.01
CA LEU A 16 -18.11 -7.60 -9.46
C LEU A 16 -17.24 -8.46 -8.52
N LEU A 17 -15.93 -8.44 -8.73
CA LEU A 17 -14.96 -9.17 -7.88
C LEU A 17 -14.20 -8.23 -6.93
N PHE A 18 -13.86 -7.04 -7.42
CA PHE A 18 -13.07 -6.05 -6.69
C PHE A 18 -13.66 -4.67 -6.94
N GLU A 19 -13.70 -3.83 -5.92
CA GLU A 19 -14.14 -2.44 -5.99
C GLU A 19 -13.04 -1.53 -5.44
N GLY A 20 -12.79 -0.40 -6.10
CA GLY A 20 -11.75 0.54 -5.68
C GLY A 20 -11.33 1.48 -6.81
N GLN A 21 -10.63 2.56 -6.44
CA GLN A 21 -9.94 3.41 -7.39
C GLN A 21 -8.67 2.67 -7.80
N PHE A 22 -8.64 2.08 -8.99
CA PHE A 22 -7.47 1.39 -9.53
C PHE A 22 -6.99 2.09 -10.80
N ASN A 23 -5.69 2.08 -11.04
CA ASN A 23 -5.16 2.50 -12.32
C ASN A 23 -5.61 1.52 -13.42
N PRO A 24 -5.74 1.99 -14.68
CA PRO A 24 -5.97 1.10 -15.80
C PRO A 24 -4.85 0.06 -15.94
N GLY A 25 -5.24 -1.20 -16.14
CA GLY A 25 -4.32 -2.32 -16.31
C GLY A 25 -4.42 -3.35 -15.19
N TYR A 26 -4.25 -4.61 -15.57
CA TYR A 26 -4.21 -5.73 -14.65
C TYR A 26 -3.35 -6.83 -15.25
N GLU A 27 -2.87 -7.73 -14.41
CA GLU A 27 -2.17 -8.93 -14.84
C GLU A 27 -2.63 -10.13 -14.01
N VAL A 28 -2.67 -11.31 -14.64
CA VAL A 28 -2.97 -12.58 -13.99
C VAL A 28 -1.70 -13.41 -14.04
N SER A 29 -1.29 -13.98 -12.90
CA SER A 29 -0.12 -14.85 -12.88
C SER A 29 -0.33 -16.07 -13.79
N PRO A 30 0.73 -16.64 -14.40
CA PRO A 30 0.58 -17.78 -15.32
C PRO A 30 -0.11 -19.00 -14.71
N ASP A 31 -0.02 -19.17 -13.38
CA ASP A 31 -0.69 -20.24 -12.63
C ASP A 31 -2.16 -19.93 -12.29
N GLY A 32 -2.66 -18.75 -12.66
CA GLY A 32 -4.03 -18.28 -12.39
C GLY A 32 -4.34 -18.00 -10.92
N ARG A 33 -3.34 -18.05 -10.02
CA ARG A 33 -3.58 -17.96 -8.56
C ARG A 33 -3.51 -16.55 -8.02
N ARG A 34 -2.97 -15.60 -8.78
CA ARG A 34 -2.79 -14.20 -8.35
C ARG A 34 -3.34 -13.26 -9.41
N PHE A 35 -3.99 -12.21 -8.93
CA PHE A 35 -4.50 -11.10 -9.72
C PHE A 35 -3.81 -9.84 -9.23
N LEU A 36 -3.19 -9.08 -10.14
CA LEU A 36 -2.49 -7.84 -9.82
C LEU A 36 -3.30 -6.64 -10.35
N MET A 37 -3.58 -5.70 -9.45
CA MET A 37 -4.16 -4.39 -9.75
C MET A 37 -3.32 -3.32 -9.05
N ILE A 38 -3.16 -2.16 -9.67
CA ILE A 38 -2.45 -1.03 -9.05
C ILE A 38 -3.48 -0.09 -8.43
N GLN A 39 -3.46 0.00 -7.10
CA GLN A 39 -4.24 1.00 -6.37
C GLN A 39 -3.34 2.21 -6.08
N PRO A 40 -3.64 3.41 -6.61
CA PRO A 40 -2.98 4.63 -6.18
C PRO A 40 -3.22 4.82 -4.68
N VAL A 41 -2.12 4.90 -3.94
CA VAL A 41 -2.13 5.47 -2.59
C VAL A 41 -2.08 6.98 -2.72
N GLU A 42 -2.87 7.67 -1.90
CA GLU A 42 -2.71 9.11 -1.75
C GLU A 42 -1.25 9.39 -1.41
N PRO A 43 -0.57 10.30 -2.13
CA PRO A 43 0.78 10.66 -1.78
C PRO A 43 0.76 11.17 -0.33
N PRO A 44 1.68 10.72 0.52
CA PRO A 44 1.80 11.29 1.86
C PRO A 44 1.92 12.80 1.71
N GLN A 45 1.27 13.54 2.60
CA GLN A 45 1.41 15.00 2.62
C GLN A 45 2.91 15.33 2.59
N PRO A 46 3.34 16.29 1.77
CA PRO A 46 4.75 16.68 1.73
C PRO A 46 5.23 16.99 3.14
N ALA A 47 6.38 16.46 3.54
CA ALA A 47 7.00 16.88 4.78
C ALA A 47 7.33 18.38 4.66
N THR A 48 6.62 19.22 5.41
CA THR A 48 6.78 20.68 5.37
C THR A 48 7.78 21.19 6.40
N GLN A 49 8.14 20.35 7.37
CA GLN A 49 8.99 20.73 8.49
C GLN A 49 9.90 19.58 8.89
N ILE A 50 11.15 19.92 9.20
CA ILE A 50 12.13 19.04 9.80
C ILE A 50 12.68 19.76 11.03
N ASP A 51 12.41 19.22 12.21
CA ASP A 51 12.97 19.72 13.46
C ASP A 51 14.31 19.02 13.72
N LEU A 52 15.39 19.77 13.57
CA LEU A 52 16.75 19.28 13.86
C LEU A 52 17.17 19.77 15.24
N VAL A 53 17.24 18.84 16.19
CA VAL A 53 17.77 19.12 17.53
C VAL A 53 19.22 18.68 17.57
N LEU A 54 20.13 19.67 17.64
CA LEU A 54 21.56 19.42 17.77
C LEU A 54 21.92 19.23 19.25
N ASN A 55 22.93 18.41 19.51
CA ASN A 55 23.51 18.20 20.84
C ASN A 55 22.47 17.81 21.91
N TRP A 56 21.49 16.97 21.53
CA TRP A 56 20.39 16.59 22.40
C TRP A 56 20.86 15.94 23.70
N PHE A 57 21.92 15.14 23.65
CA PHE A 57 22.44 14.44 24.83
C PHE A 57 23.13 15.39 25.79
N GLU A 58 23.93 16.32 25.28
CA GLU A 58 24.60 17.34 26.07
C GLU A 58 23.58 18.27 26.76
N GLU A 59 22.52 18.63 26.04
CA GLU A 59 21.43 19.43 26.61
C GLU A 59 20.65 18.64 27.67
N LEU A 60 20.43 17.34 27.45
CA LEU A 60 19.80 16.45 28.43
C LEU A 60 20.65 16.32 29.71
N GLU A 61 21.96 16.13 29.59
CA GLU A 61 22.88 16.06 30.73
C GLU A 61 22.95 17.37 31.52
N ARG A 62 22.88 18.51 30.83
CA ARG A 62 22.86 19.85 31.46
C ARG A 62 21.57 20.08 32.26
N LEU A 63 20.42 19.69 31.70
CA LEU A 63 19.10 19.95 32.29
C LEU A 63 18.71 18.92 33.36
N ALA A 64 19.15 17.68 33.20
CA ALA A 64 18.89 16.58 34.13
C ALA A 64 20.20 15.83 34.42
N PRO A 65 21.08 16.39 35.28
CA PRO A 65 22.29 15.69 35.68
C PRO A 65 21.91 14.35 36.29
N ALA A 66 22.53 13.27 35.82
CA ALA A 66 22.33 11.96 36.42
C ALA A 66 22.67 12.07 37.92
N GLY A 67 21.67 11.86 38.77
CA GLY A 67 21.83 11.95 40.21
C GLY A 67 23.02 11.11 40.65
N GLN A 68 23.96 11.73 41.36
CA GLN A 68 25.09 11.04 41.97
C GLN A 68 24.56 9.91 42.86
N LYS A 69 24.92 8.68 42.53
CA LYS A 69 24.88 7.54 43.45
C LYS A 69 26.18 7.48 44.23
#